data_AF-A0A2G4IKH7-F1
#
_entry.id   AF-A0A2G4IKH7-F1
#
_cell.length_a   1.000
_cell.length_b   1.000
_cell.length_c   1.000
_cell.angle_alpha   90.00
_cell.angle_beta   90.00
_cell.angle_gamma   90.00
#
_symmetry.space_group_name_H-M   'P 1'
#
loop_
_entity.id
_entity.type
_entity.pdbx_description
1 polymer ?
#
loop_
_entity_poly.entity_id
_entity_poly.type
_entity_poly.pdbx_seq_one_letter_code
_entity_poly.pdbx_strand_id
1 'polypeptide(L)'
;MSASPTTSDLYVAWIHDIGRRVPLWTWRHAVYRQRIKVTSAMSLDLTSRQQTTNAGFLVSAKAWRLWLVISAIVLFFPGQVLAHAQLVASQPANNSRTASPKEITLKFNGKAEPIFLRLRDEGAQELLILSKPTIERTTIKWAVEAEMKPGRYSIEYRAVTADSHAVSGNLIFDVE
;
A
#
# COMPACT_ATOMS: atom_id res chain seq x y z
N MET A 1 -52.01 29.99 16.58
CA MET A 1 -53.06 30.50 15.67
C MET A 1 -52.58 31.82 15.11
N SER A 2 -52.50 31.93 13.77
CA SER A 2 -52.54 33.20 12.99
C SER A 2 -51.36 34.18 13.20
N ALA A 3 -50.83 34.88 12.20
CA ALA A 3 -51.08 34.94 10.77
C ALA A 3 -49.86 35.61 10.10
N SER A 4 -49.59 35.19 8.88
CA SER A 4 -48.73 35.82 7.88
C SER A 4 -49.22 37.23 7.49
N PRO A 5 -48.33 38.18 7.17
CA PRO A 5 -48.71 39.34 6.39
C PRO A 5 -48.79 38.97 4.90
N THR A 6 -49.86 39.45 4.28
CA THR A 6 -50.29 39.25 2.89
C THR A 6 -50.17 40.54 2.07
N THR A 7 -50.20 40.36 0.74
CA THR A 7 -50.67 41.30 -0.32
C THR A 7 -49.80 42.55 -0.52
N SER A 8 -49.22 42.78 -1.69
CA SER A 8 -49.89 42.87 -2.99
C SER A 8 -48.85 43.01 -4.09
N ASP A 9 -49.19 42.41 -5.23
CA ASP A 9 -48.93 42.87 -6.59
C ASP A 9 -48.11 44.15 -6.72
N LEU A 10 -47.08 44.12 -7.57
CA LEU A 10 -46.96 45.04 -8.69
C LEU A 10 -45.67 44.79 -9.49
N TYR A 11 -45.85 44.72 -10.81
CA TYR A 11 -44.86 44.88 -11.89
C TYR A 11 -44.05 43.68 -12.41
N VAL A 12 -44.80 42.83 -13.13
CA VAL A 12 -44.43 42.28 -14.43
C VAL A 12 -44.09 43.41 -15.45
N ALA A 13 -43.23 43.08 -16.41
CA ALA A 13 -42.97 43.75 -17.70
C ALA A 13 -41.92 44.90 -17.74
N TRP A 14 -40.79 44.60 -18.39
CA TRP A 14 -40.14 45.55 -19.29
C TRP A 14 -39.83 44.86 -20.62
N ILE A 15 -40.53 45.29 -21.67
CA ILE A 15 -40.39 44.95 -23.09
C ILE A 15 -39.64 46.09 -23.78
N HIS A 16 -38.71 45.76 -24.68
CA HIS A 16 -38.54 46.29 -26.06
C HIS A 16 -37.15 45.88 -26.58
N ASP A 17 -37.00 44.93 -27.50
CA ASP A 17 -37.18 45.05 -28.96
C ASP A 17 -36.85 46.42 -29.57
N ILE A 18 -35.69 46.52 -30.22
CA ILE A 18 -35.46 47.35 -31.41
C ILE A 18 -34.50 46.62 -32.35
N GLY A 19 -35.06 45.94 -33.34
CA GLY A 19 -34.38 45.67 -34.59
C GLY A 19 -34.20 46.94 -35.44
N ARG A 20 -33.01 47.12 -36.03
CA ARG A 20 -32.83 47.92 -37.25
C ARG A 20 -31.83 47.28 -38.21
N ARG A 21 -32.43 46.69 -39.25
CA ARG A 21 -32.05 46.61 -40.67
C ARG A 21 -30.71 47.26 -41.06
N VAL A 22 -29.88 46.49 -41.77
CA VAL A 22 -28.99 47.01 -42.82
C VAL A 22 -29.11 46.10 -44.06
N PRO A 23 -29.17 46.68 -45.28
CA PRO A 23 -29.75 46.02 -46.44
C PRO A 23 -28.75 45.21 -47.27
N LEU A 24 -29.34 44.24 -47.99
CA LEU A 24 -28.76 43.44 -49.07
C LEU A 24 -28.23 44.34 -50.20
N TRP A 25 -26.96 44.23 -50.57
CA TRP A 25 -26.50 44.37 -51.97
C TRP A 25 -25.05 43.86 -52.13
N THR A 26 -24.96 42.64 -52.69
CA THR A 26 -23.96 42.08 -53.62
C THR A 26 -22.46 42.34 -53.42
N TRP A 27 -21.69 41.27 -53.18
CA TRP A 27 -20.35 41.02 -53.76
C TRP A 27 -20.13 39.51 -53.76
N ARG A 28 -20.45 38.77 -54.83
CA ARG A 28 -19.75 38.60 -56.12
C ARG A 28 -18.35 37.99 -55.96
N HIS A 29 -18.22 36.75 -56.45
CA HIS A 29 -17.03 35.93 -56.55
C HIS A 29 -15.76 36.73 -56.91
N ALA A 30 -14.78 36.75 -56.02
CA ALA A 30 -13.42 37.17 -56.34
C ALA A 30 -12.58 35.92 -56.61
N VAL A 31 -12.45 35.67 -57.91
CA VAL A 31 -11.61 34.65 -58.55
C VAL A 31 -10.15 34.85 -58.16
N TYR A 32 -9.52 33.73 -57.82
CA TYR A 32 -8.08 33.51 -57.72
C TYR A 32 -7.34 34.11 -58.93
N ARG A 33 -6.44 35.07 -58.70
CA ARG A 33 -5.44 35.46 -59.70
C ARG A 33 -4.06 35.55 -59.05
N GLN A 34 -3.34 34.43 -59.14
CA GLN A 34 -1.90 34.42 -59.11
C GLN A 34 -1.35 35.27 -60.28
N ARG A 35 -0.46 36.20 -59.97
CA ARG A 35 0.58 36.68 -60.88
C ARG A 35 1.85 36.93 -60.08
N ILE A 36 2.59 35.87 -59.80
CA ILE A 36 3.99 35.99 -59.44
C ILE A 36 4.78 35.93 -60.75
N LYS A 37 5.58 36.96 -60.99
CA LYS A 37 6.47 37.06 -62.15
C LYS A 37 7.46 35.90 -62.12
N VAL A 38 7.37 35.02 -63.11
CA VAL A 38 8.37 33.98 -63.37
C VAL A 38 9.61 34.68 -63.91
N THR A 39 10.65 34.82 -63.08
CA THR A 39 12.02 34.99 -63.59
C THR A 39 12.63 33.60 -63.61
N SER A 40 12.83 33.10 -64.81
CA SER A 40 13.51 31.83 -65.05
C SER A 40 14.99 32.01 -64.76
N ALA A 41 15.47 31.35 -63.71
CA ALA A 41 16.87 30.94 -63.61
C ALA A 41 16.87 29.43 -63.34
N MET A 42 17.25 28.71 -64.38
CA MET A 42 17.35 27.28 -64.46
C MET A 42 18.46 26.77 -63.54
N SER A 43 18.13 25.93 -62.56
CA SER A 43 18.91 24.73 -62.25
C SER A 43 18.02 23.73 -61.49
N LEU A 44 17.93 22.53 -62.04
CA LEU A 44 17.29 21.38 -61.44
C LEU A 44 18.04 20.97 -60.19
N ASP A 45 17.36 20.91 -59.06
CA ASP A 45 17.68 19.89 -58.07
C ASP A 45 16.38 19.28 -57.54
N LEU A 46 16.06 18.11 -58.11
CA LEU A 46 14.94 17.27 -57.71
C LEU A 46 15.38 16.44 -56.51
N THR A 47 15.37 17.02 -55.33
CA THR A 47 15.26 16.23 -54.09
C THR A 47 14.53 17.03 -53.02
N SER A 48 13.20 16.92 -52.99
CA SER A 48 12.44 17.26 -51.78
C SER A 48 12.75 16.21 -50.71
N ARG A 49 13.79 16.48 -49.93
CA ARG A 49 14.11 15.69 -48.74
C ARG A 49 13.04 15.96 -47.70
N GLN A 50 12.02 15.10 -47.65
CA GLN A 50 11.04 15.04 -46.56
C GLN A 50 11.80 14.97 -45.24
N GLN A 51 11.83 16.07 -44.49
CA GLN A 51 12.22 16.07 -43.09
C GLN A 51 11.10 15.44 -42.27
N THR A 52 10.97 14.12 -42.35
CA THR A 52 10.37 13.36 -41.25
C THR A 52 11.50 13.08 -40.27
N THR A 53 11.72 13.97 -39.31
CA THR A 53 12.46 13.57 -38.11
C THR A 53 11.57 12.58 -37.36
N ASN A 54 11.64 11.33 -37.78
CA ASN A 54 11.42 10.22 -36.87
C ASN A 54 12.48 10.42 -35.79
N ALA A 55 12.14 11.15 -34.73
CA ALA A 55 12.80 11.00 -33.44
C ALA A 55 12.40 9.61 -32.93
N GLY A 56 12.85 8.59 -33.67
CA GLY A 56 12.80 7.21 -33.28
C GLY A 56 13.61 7.14 -32.02
N PHE A 57 12.93 6.80 -30.93
CA PHE A 57 13.55 6.36 -29.71
C PHE A 57 14.33 5.07 -30.05
N LEU A 58 15.49 5.21 -30.69
CA LEU A 58 16.45 4.14 -30.87
C LEU A 58 17.07 3.91 -29.50
N VAL A 59 16.33 3.26 -28.61
CA VAL A 59 16.94 2.55 -27.48
C VAL A 59 17.90 1.57 -28.14
N SER A 60 19.19 1.91 -28.15
CA SER A 60 20.22 1.09 -28.79
C SER A 60 20.07 -0.37 -28.35
N ALA A 61 20.35 -1.35 -29.22
CA ALA A 61 20.28 -2.76 -28.86
C ALA A 61 21.10 -3.12 -27.59
N LYS A 62 22.12 -2.30 -27.27
CA LYS A 62 22.91 -2.38 -26.05
C LYS A 62 22.13 -1.98 -24.80
N ALA A 63 21.25 -0.98 -24.89
CA ALA A 63 20.34 -0.61 -23.81
C ALA A 63 19.30 -1.71 -23.55
N TRP A 64 18.78 -2.40 -24.57
CA TRP A 64 17.89 -3.55 -24.34
C TRP A 64 18.56 -4.72 -23.63
N ARG A 65 19.81 -5.04 -23.99
CA ARG A 65 20.57 -6.08 -23.28
C ARG A 65 20.78 -5.73 -21.80
N LEU A 66 21.08 -4.46 -21.50
CA LEU A 66 21.18 -3.99 -20.12
C LEU A 66 19.85 -4.14 -19.36
N TRP A 67 18.74 -3.74 -19.98
CA TRP A 67 17.41 -3.91 -19.38
C TRP A 67 17.04 -5.38 -19.15
N LEU A 68 17.39 -6.29 -20.06
CA LEU A 68 17.18 -7.72 -19.89
C LEU A 68 18.01 -8.30 -18.75
N VAL A 69 19.28 -7.90 -18.63
CA VAL A 69 20.15 -8.36 -17.52
C VAL A 69 19.65 -7.82 -16.18
N ILE A 70 19.26 -6.54 -16.10
CA ILE A 70 18.69 -5.97 -14.87
C ILE A 70 17.37 -6.67 -14.51
N SER A 71 16.50 -6.91 -15.49
CA SER A 71 15.24 -7.63 -15.28
C SER A 71 15.48 -9.06 -14.78
N ALA A 72 16.46 -9.78 -15.36
CA ALA A 72 16.84 -11.11 -14.90
C ALA A 72 17.33 -11.06 -13.44
N ILE A 73 18.20 -10.11 -13.09
CA ILE A 73 18.69 -9.96 -11.71
C ILE A 73 17.52 -9.73 -10.74
N VAL A 74 16.56 -8.87 -11.06
CA VAL A 74 15.39 -8.62 -10.19
C VAL A 74 14.51 -9.87 -10.01
N LEU A 75 14.36 -10.69 -11.06
CA LEU A 75 13.56 -11.93 -11.00
C LEU A 75 14.24 -13.06 -10.22
N PHE A 76 15.57 -13.16 -10.29
CA PHE A 76 16.34 -14.23 -9.64
C PHE A 76 16.75 -13.91 -8.19
N PHE A 77 16.57 -12.67 -7.73
CA PHE A 77 16.83 -12.26 -6.35
C PHE A 77 15.56 -11.70 -5.69
N PRO A 78 14.56 -12.55 -5.35
CA PRO A 78 13.42 -12.08 -4.58
C PRO A 78 13.90 -11.57 -3.22
N GLY A 79 13.64 -10.30 -2.92
CA GLY A 79 13.87 -9.75 -1.58
C GLY A 79 12.98 -10.46 -0.55
N GLN A 80 13.51 -10.69 0.66
CA GLN A 80 12.71 -11.24 1.75
C GLN A 80 11.71 -10.19 2.23
N VAL A 81 10.43 -10.38 1.91
CA VAL A 81 9.36 -9.55 2.48
C VAL A 81 9.03 -10.09 3.87
N LEU A 82 9.64 -9.51 4.90
CA LEU A 82 9.32 -9.75 6.31
C LEU A 82 7.98 -9.07 6.65
N ALA A 83 6.87 -9.64 6.19
CA ALA A 83 5.56 -9.02 6.33
C ALA A 83 4.92 -9.19 7.72
N HIS A 84 5.32 -10.20 8.51
CA HIS A 84 4.62 -10.53 9.75
C HIS A 84 5.59 -10.86 10.87
N ALA A 85 5.43 -10.21 12.02
CA ALA A 85 6.18 -10.63 13.20
C ALA A 85 5.65 -11.99 13.68
N GLN A 86 6.52 -12.96 13.86
CA GLN A 86 6.21 -14.33 14.26
C GLN A 86 7.06 -14.73 15.45
N LEU A 87 6.57 -15.71 16.22
CA LEU A 87 7.35 -16.32 17.28
C LEU A 87 8.54 -17.07 16.65
N VAL A 88 9.74 -16.72 17.09
CA VAL A 88 10.99 -17.35 16.60
C VAL A 88 11.70 -18.18 17.67
N ALA A 89 11.41 -17.93 18.95
CA ALA A 89 11.92 -18.74 20.04
C ALA A 89 11.04 -18.61 21.29
N SER A 90 11.09 -19.61 22.14
CA SER A 90 10.48 -19.59 23.47
C SER A 90 11.43 -20.18 24.50
N GLN A 91 11.31 -19.73 25.74
CA GLN A 91 11.91 -20.37 26.90
C GLN A 91 10.80 -20.59 27.94
N PRO A 92 10.48 -21.83 28.35
CA PRO A 92 11.00 -23.09 27.82
C PRO A 92 10.76 -23.27 26.31
N ALA A 93 11.64 -24.03 25.66
CA ALA A 93 11.50 -24.34 24.24
C ALA A 93 10.36 -25.36 24.03
N ASN A 94 9.70 -25.30 22.88
CA ASN A 94 8.66 -26.27 22.55
C ASN A 94 9.23 -27.70 22.53
N ASN A 95 8.51 -28.63 23.14
CA ASN A 95 8.87 -30.03 23.39
C ASN A 95 10.19 -30.23 24.16
N SER A 96 10.60 -29.26 24.98
CA SER A 96 11.79 -29.40 25.82
C SER A 96 11.47 -29.97 27.20
N ARG A 97 12.51 -30.50 27.86
CA ARG A 97 12.52 -30.77 29.30
C ARG A 97 13.35 -29.72 30.02
N THR A 98 12.88 -29.31 31.19
CA THR A 98 13.54 -28.30 32.01
C THR A 98 13.18 -28.52 33.48
N ALA A 99 14.04 -28.08 34.39
CA ALA A 99 13.60 -27.82 35.76
C ALA A 99 12.51 -26.72 35.77
N SER A 100 11.76 -26.60 36.87
CA SER A 100 10.71 -25.58 37.04
C SER A 100 11.22 -24.18 36.64
N PRO A 101 10.74 -23.60 35.52
CA PRO A 101 11.19 -22.30 35.08
C PRO A 101 10.66 -21.20 36.01
N LYS A 102 11.50 -20.22 36.32
CA LYS A 102 11.08 -19.02 37.06
C LYS A 102 10.42 -17.97 36.16
N GLU A 103 10.65 -18.08 34.85
CA GLU A 103 10.17 -17.13 33.85
C GLU A 103 9.82 -17.88 32.56
N ILE A 104 8.74 -17.46 31.92
CA ILE A 104 8.37 -17.82 30.55
C ILE A 104 8.71 -16.64 29.65
N THR A 105 9.41 -16.93 28.55
CA THR A 105 9.83 -15.95 27.56
C THR A 105 9.33 -16.34 26.18
N LEU A 106 8.73 -15.40 25.45
CA LEU A 106 8.38 -15.51 24.04
C LEU A 106 9.14 -14.46 23.23
N LYS A 107 9.94 -14.89 22.24
CA LYS A 107 10.72 -14.01 21.37
C LYS A 107 10.13 -13.98 19.97
N PHE A 108 9.88 -12.78 19.48
CA PHE A 108 9.39 -12.50 18.15
C PHE A 108 10.50 -11.89 17.28
N ASN A 109 10.42 -12.06 15.95
CA ASN A 109 11.30 -11.37 14.99
C ASN A 109 10.88 -9.90 14.73
N GLY A 110 9.80 -9.43 15.36
CA GLY A 110 9.33 -8.05 15.30
C GLY A 110 8.67 -7.64 16.61
N LYS A 111 8.27 -6.36 16.70
CA LYS A 111 7.55 -5.86 17.88
C LYS A 111 6.20 -6.56 18.01
N ALA A 112 5.88 -7.00 19.23
CA ALA A 112 4.62 -7.66 19.56
C ALA A 112 4.19 -7.23 20.97
N GLU A 113 2.87 -7.13 21.15
CA GLU A 113 2.23 -6.85 22.43
C GLU A 113 1.36 -8.05 22.82
N PRO A 114 1.44 -8.53 24.08
CA PRO A 114 0.68 -9.69 24.50
C PRO A 114 -0.80 -9.34 24.68
N ILE A 115 -1.68 -10.17 24.15
CA ILE A 115 -3.11 -10.14 24.46
C ILE A 115 -3.35 -11.04 25.68
N PHE A 116 -2.85 -12.28 25.64
CA PHE A 116 -2.84 -13.18 26.78
C PHE A 116 -1.74 -14.24 26.65
N LEU A 117 -1.38 -14.82 27.80
CA LEU A 117 -0.67 -16.07 27.90
C LEU A 117 -1.31 -16.90 29.01
N ARG A 118 -1.55 -18.18 28.75
CA ARG A 118 -2.08 -19.14 29.71
C ARG A 118 -1.08 -20.28 29.84
N LEU A 119 -0.63 -20.51 31.06
CA LEU A 119 0.16 -21.69 31.43
C LEU A 119 -0.78 -22.69 32.11
N ARG A 120 -0.79 -23.95 31.64
CA ARG A 120 -1.63 -25.01 32.17
C ARG A 120 -0.81 -26.23 32.55
N ASP A 121 -1.12 -26.82 33.70
CA ASP A 121 -0.72 -28.17 34.07
C ASP A 121 -1.65 -29.18 33.38
N GLU A 122 -1.15 -30.02 32.48
CA GLU A 122 -1.98 -30.99 31.76
C GLU A 122 -2.42 -32.17 32.64
N GLY A 123 -1.71 -32.45 33.73
CA GLY A 123 -2.06 -33.51 34.69
C GLY A 123 -3.15 -33.07 35.67
N ALA A 124 -3.08 -31.83 36.16
CA ALA A 124 -4.07 -31.26 37.07
C ALA A 124 -5.21 -30.49 36.37
N GLN A 125 -5.06 -30.21 35.06
CA GLN A 125 -5.93 -29.33 34.28
C GLN A 125 -6.08 -27.92 34.90
N GLU A 126 -5.08 -27.48 35.65
CA GLU A 126 -5.07 -26.23 36.40
C GLU A 126 -4.34 -25.12 35.63
N LEU A 127 -4.85 -23.89 35.69
CA LEU A 127 -4.15 -22.71 35.18
C LEU A 127 -3.20 -22.16 36.25
N LEU A 128 -1.94 -21.95 35.86
CA LEU A 128 -0.93 -21.39 36.75
C LEU A 128 -0.94 -19.86 36.69
N ILE A 129 -0.63 -19.26 37.84
CA ILE A 129 -0.57 -17.80 38.00
C ILE A 129 0.76 -17.29 37.47
N LEU A 130 0.66 -16.25 36.63
CA LEU A 130 1.79 -15.54 36.05
C LEU A 130 1.69 -14.07 36.41
N SER A 131 2.86 -13.43 36.54
CA SER A 131 2.93 -11.99 36.70
C SER A 131 2.38 -11.26 35.47
N LYS A 132 2.18 -9.94 35.61
CA LYS A 132 1.99 -9.08 34.43
C LYS A 132 3.19 -9.22 33.47
N PRO A 133 2.96 -9.19 32.15
CA PRO A 133 4.03 -9.26 31.17
C PRO A 133 4.95 -8.05 31.24
N THR A 134 6.25 -8.28 31.03
CA THR A 134 7.22 -7.23 30.70
C THR A 134 7.68 -7.40 29.26
N ILE A 135 7.89 -6.27 28.56
CA ILE A 135 8.27 -6.26 27.14
C ILE A 135 9.66 -5.65 27.01
N GLU A 136 10.58 -6.41 26.44
CA GLU A 136 11.95 -6.01 26.13
C GLU A 136 12.22 -6.16 24.63
N ARG A 137 12.15 -5.05 23.90
CA ARG A 137 12.34 -4.98 22.44
C ARG A 137 11.33 -5.85 21.66
N THR A 138 11.69 -7.10 21.37
CA THR A 138 10.86 -8.09 20.65
C THR A 138 10.61 -9.34 21.49
N THR A 139 10.90 -9.25 22.79
CA THR A 139 10.79 -10.35 23.76
C THR A 139 9.75 -9.98 24.80
N ILE A 140 8.83 -10.90 25.09
CA ILE A 140 7.81 -10.75 26.13
C ILE A 140 8.10 -11.79 27.21
N LYS A 141 8.07 -11.37 28.47
CA LYS A 141 8.43 -12.19 29.63
C LYS A 141 7.31 -12.20 30.66
N TRP A 142 7.14 -13.33 31.33
CA TRP A 142 6.22 -13.53 32.45
C TRP A 142 6.92 -14.28 33.56
N ALA A 143 6.93 -13.75 34.78
CA ALA A 143 7.42 -14.50 35.93
C ALA A 143 6.38 -15.56 36.34
N VAL A 144 6.86 -16.74 36.70
CA VAL A 144 6.04 -17.82 37.24
C VAL A 144 6.01 -17.65 38.76
N GLU A 145 4.82 -17.43 39.33
CA GLU A 145 4.68 -17.04 40.74
C GLU A 145 4.85 -18.21 41.73
N ALA A 146 4.60 -19.43 41.27
CA ALA A 146 4.70 -20.65 42.06
C ALA A 146 5.61 -21.68 41.40
N GLU A 147 6.30 -22.47 42.21
CA GLU A 147 7.12 -23.57 41.72
C GLU A 147 6.24 -24.65 41.07
N MET A 148 6.67 -25.12 39.90
CA MET A 148 5.96 -26.11 39.10
C MET A 148 6.35 -27.52 39.54
N LYS A 149 5.37 -28.40 39.66
CA LYS A 149 5.62 -29.81 39.96
C LYS A 149 6.15 -30.51 38.70
N PRO A 150 6.86 -31.64 38.83
CA PRO A 150 7.21 -32.46 37.68
C PRO A 150 5.95 -32.91 36.93
N GLY A 151 5.92 -32.72 35.61
CA GLY A 151 4.72 -32.93 34.81
C GLY A 151 4.76 -32.26 33.44
N ARG A 152 3.70 -32.46 32.65
CA ARG A 152 3.55 -31.86 31.33
C ARG A 152 2.77 -30.56 31.41
N TYR A 153 3.28 -29.53 30.75
CA TYR A 153 2.69 -28.20 30.73
C TYR A 153 2.45 -27.71 29.31
N SER A 154 1.38 -26.93 29.14
CA SER A 154 1.08 -26.23 27.89
C SER A 154 1.05 -24.71 28.07
N ILE A 155 1.52 -24.00 27.06
CA ILE A 155 1.48 -22.55 26.96
C ILE A 155 0.62 -22.20 25.76
N GLU A 156 -0.56 -21.65 26.01
CA GLU A 156 -1.39 -21.02 24.99
C GLU A 156 -1.14 -19.52 25.00
N TYR A 157 -0.73 -18.94 23.87
CA TYR A 157 -0.46 -17.51 23.78
C TYR A 157 -1.19 -16.85 22.62
N ARG A 158 -1.45 -15.56 22.78
CA ARG A 158 -1.90 -14.66 21.73
C ARG A 158 -1.27 -13.28 21.88
N ALA A 159 -0.78 -12.72 20.79
CA ALA A 159 -0.16 -11.40 20.73
C ALA A 159 -0.61 -10.65 19.48
N VAL A 160 -0.60 -9.31 19.54
CA VAL A 160 -0.77 -8.44 18.38
C VAL A 160 0.58 -7.88 17.96
N THR A 161 0.86 -7.88 16.66
CA THR A 161 2.14 -7.45 16.11
C THR A 161 2.04 -6.03 15.58
N ALA A 162 3.19 -5.38 15.30
CA ALA A 162 3.20 -4.00 14.80
C ALA A 162 2.44 -3.80 13.47
N ASP A 163 2.31 -4.84 12.67
CA ASP A 163 1.50 -4.88 11.45
C ASP A 163 0.00 -5.13 11.72
N SER A 164 -0.44 -5.04 12.98
CA SER A 164 -1.84 -5.15 13.42
C SER A 164 -2.50 -6.51 13.18
N HIS A 165 -1.72 -7.56 12.94
CA HIS A 165 -2.20 -8.93 12.89
C HIS A 165 -2.06 -9.60 14.26
N ALA A 166 -3.04 -10.42 14.63
CA ALA A 166 -2.93 -11.26 15.81
C ALA A 166 -2.22 -12.56 15.44
N VAL A 167 -1.21 -12.92 16.23
CA VAL A 167 -0.53 -14.21 16.17
C VAL A 167 -0.85 -15.01 17.44
N SER A 168 -1.02 -16.31 17.29
CA SER A 168 -1.28 -17.23 18.38
C SER A 168 -0.51 -18.52 18.18
N GLY A 169 -0.31 -19.25 19.27
CA GLY A 169 0.30 -20.57 19.22
C GLY A 169 0.12 -21.35 20.51
N ASN A 170 0.50 -22.61 20.45
CA ASN A 170 0.54 -23.52 21.59
C ASN A 170 1.93 -24.16 21.65
N LEU A 171 2.53 -24.17 22.84
CA LEU A 171 3.83 -24.78 23.12
C LEU A 171 3.64 -25.79 24.25
N ILE A 172 4.36 -26.91 24.19
CA ILE A 172 4.35 -27.94 25.23
C ILE A 172 5.76 -28.06 25.79
N PHE A 173 5.90 -28.30 27.09
CA PHE A 173 7.17 -28.67 27.70
C PHE A 173 6.93 -29.57 28.91
N ASP A 174 7.94 -30.33 29.30
CA ASP A 174 7.89 -31.20 30.47
C ASP A 174 8.81 -30.61 31.56
N VAL A 175 8.30 -30.54 32.80
CA VAL A 175 9.06 -30.19 34.01
C VAL A 175 9.54 -31.48 34.67
N GLU A 176 10.82 -31.52 35.07
CA GLU A 176 11.46 -32.65 35.77
C GLU A 176 12.06 -32.28 37.12
#